data_AF-W9HL49-F1
#
_entry.id   AF-W9HL49-F1
#
_cell.length_a   1.000
_cell.length_b   1.000
_cell.length_c   1.000
_cell.angle_alpha   90.00
_cell.angle_beta   90.00
_cell.angle_gamma   90.00
#
_symmetry.space_group_name_H-M   'P 1'
#
loop_
_entity.id
_entity.type
_entity.pdbx_description
1 polymer ?
#
loop_
_entity_poly.entity_id
_entity_poly.type
_entity_poly.pdbx_seq_one_letter_code
_entity_poly.pdbx_strand_id
1 'polypeptide(L)'
;MHVYVHSANTWLDGHVQECIKRHVPDAICHKNFTDIPEDADTVYQLLNGWELNHHFALLNRAKNGLLNAYPNSDALARKDHMASVVDYWITKRPESVLKGHSPATVKLSLDYSEYVEDALAAADDLTLLYSLEDNEAKDSSERDWWILKPAMIDCGHGIRIFSTIDELAGNLELAADISEEDEESEEDAETPDTKFESDDSAEGFKPSLSAPGLDSLDALITATGKLSVSGTNKIQDLVIDENERIPSALLREFVAQQYIVNIPPIDGRKWHVRAYVLSVGRLKVHVFNEMLALLALDDYEPPWKNPSLKSSLTNTALQDEEEFTSKESMRDFWKIDDDLLPGDWKQNVFNQACQISGELLRAAAHTMADKFTPLDKCFELFAIDFLIDSKGTAWLLEVNETPAFYEQGYAGELAQRLMESLICVTLEHMGMADMESEKNVQAKGRMVEVLDATKELARSNITEILPGAL
;
A
#
# COMPACT_ATOMS: atom_id res chain seq x y z
N MET A 1 -19.34 -14.72 -21.19
CA MET A 1 -18.70 -14.24 -19.95
C MET A 1 -19.50 -13.06 -19.43
N HIS A 2 -19.86 -13.06 -18.15
CA HIS A 2 -20.51 -11.93 -17.50
C HIS A 2 -19.47 -11.08 -16.79
N VAL A 3 -19.56 -9.76 -16.96
CA VAL A 3 -18.55 -8.81 -16.49
C VAL A 3 -19.23 -7.78 -15.62
N TYR A 4 -18.66 -7.50 -14.45
CA TYR A 4 -19.08 -6.40 -13.59
C TYR A 4 -17.85 -5.62 -13.14
N VAL A 5 -17.84 -4.32 -13.47
CA VAL A 5 -16.74 -3.41 -13.20
C VAL A 5 -17.33 -2.23 -12.45
N HIS A 6 -16.91 -2.06 -11.20
CA HIS A 6 -17.21 -0.91 -10.37
C HIS A 6 -15.96 -0.65 -9.51
N SER A 7 -14.94 -0.05 -10.12
CA SER A 7 -13.64 0.12 -9.49
C SER A 7 -13.60 1.34 -8.58
N ALA A 8 -12.54 1.48 -7.78
CA ALA A 8 -12.30 2.71 -7.01
C ALA A 8 -12.02 3.92 -7.92
N ASN A 9 -11.66 3.69 -9.18
CA ASN A 9 -11.31 4.70 -10.17
C ASN A 9 -12.29 4.63 -11.33
N THR A 10 -13.53 5.10 -11.11
CA THR A 10 -14.65 4.96 -12.04
C THR A 10 -14.38 5.53 -13.45
N TRP A 11 -13.46 6.49 -13.56
CA TRP A 11 -13.01 7.04 -14.84
C TRP A 11 -12.29 6.00 -15.73
N LEU A 12 -11.73 4.93 -15.15
CA LEU A 12 -11.12 3.80 -15.85
C LEU A 12 -12.13 2.71 -16.24
N ASP A 13 -13.32 2.67 -15.63
CA ASP A 13 -14.26 1.54 -15.78
C ASP A 13 -14.68 1.33 -17.24
N GLY A 14 -14.97 2.42 -17.96
CA GLY A 14 -15.30 2.36 -19.38
C GLY A 14 -14.15 1.80 -20.22
N HIS A 15 -12.92 2.22 -19.94
CA HIS A 15 -11.72 1.74 -20.62
C HIS A 15 -11.49 0.24 -20.33
N VAL A 16 -11.63 -0.19 -19.08
CA VAL A 16 -11.53 -1.59 -18.67
C VAL A 16 -12.56 -2.47 -19.41
N GLN A 17 -13.82 -2.04 -19.45
CA GLN A 17 -14.89 -2.78 -20.14
C GLN A 17 -14.63 -2.90 -21.64
N GLU A 18 -14.12 -1.84 -22.29
CA GLU A 18 -13.72 -1.88 -23.69
C GLU A 18 -12.55 -2.87 -23.91
N CYS A 19 -11.54 -2.85 -23.03
CA CYS A 19 -10.43 -3.80 -23.07
C CYS A 19 -10.92 -5.25 -22.98
N ILE A 20 -11.82 -5.55 -22.05
CA ILE A 20 -12.38 -6.89 -21.90
C ILE A 20 -13.12 -7.32 -23.17
N LYS A 21 -13.94 -6.45 -23.77
CA LYS A 21 -14.66 -6.74 -25.02
C LYS A 21 -13.74 -6.93 -26.22
N ARG A 22 -12.55 -6.33 -26.23
CA ARG A 22 -11.54 -6.58 -27.28
C ARG A 22 -11.02 -8.02 -27.24
N HIS A 23 -10.87 -8.60 -26.05
CA HIS A 23 -10.46 -10.01 -25.90
C HIS A 23 -11.63 -10.98 -26.02
N VAL A 24 -12.81 -10.60 -25.52
CA VAL A 24 -14.00 -11.45 -25.48
C VAL A 24 -15.20 -10.64 -26.03
N PRO A 25 -15.42 -10.63 -27.36
CA PRO A 25 -16.48 -9.82 -27.98
C PRO A 25 -17.90 -10.09 -27.46
N ASP A 26 -18.18 -11.34 -27.08
CA ASP A 26 -19.47 -11.77 -26.52
C ASP A 26 -19.59 -11.53 -25.00
N ALA A 27 -18.67 -10.77 -24.40
CA ALA A 27 -18.74 -10.40 -22.99
C ALA A 27 -19.94 -9.46 -22.71
N ILE A 28 -20.75 -9.81 -21.72
CA ILE A 28 -21.90 -9.03 -21.29
C ILE A 28 -21.48 -8.22 -20.06
N CYS A 29 -21.22 -6.92 -20.26
CA CYS A 29 -20.96 -5.98 -19.17
C CYS A 29 -22.27 -5.51 -18.55
N HIS A 30 -22.47 -5.84 -17.27
CA HIS A 30 -23.65 -5.47 -16.51
C HIS A 30 -23.45 -4.14 -15.79
N LYS A 31 -24.53 -3.36 -15.68
CA LYS A 31 -24.51 -2.10 -14.92
C LYS A 31 -24.78 -2.33 -13.43
N ASN A 32 -25.67 -3.26 -13.11
CA ASN A 32 -25.98 -3.62 -11.73
C ASN A 32 -25.51 -5.05 -11.47
N PHE A 33 -24.98 -5.31 -10.28
CA PHE A 33 -24.56 -6.65 -9.87
C PHE A 33 -25.72 -7.68 -9.96
N THR A 34 -26.94 -7.27 -9.61
CA THR A 34 -28.13 -8.14 -9.60
C THR A 34 -28.57 -8.62 -10.98
N ASP A 35 -28.04 -8.00 -12.04
CA ASP A 35 -28.36 -8.38 -13.43
C ASP A 35 -27.56 -9.62 -13.88
N ILE A 36 -26.53 -10.02 -13.11
CA ILE A 36 -25.75 -11.22 -13.39
C ILE A 36 -26.56 -12.46 -13.02
N PRO A 37 -26.77 -13.41 -13.94
CA PRO A 37 -27.47 -14.65 -13.63
C PRO A 37 -26.79 -15.44 -12.50
N GLU A 38 -27.57 -15.95 -11.55
CA GLU A 38 -27.03 -16.76 -10.44
C GLU A 38 -26.33 -18.05 -10.90
N ASP A 39 -26.69 -18.55 -12.09
CA ASP A 39 -26.13 -19.73 -12.75
C ASP A 39 -25.04 -19.40 -13.79
N ALA A 40 -24.51 -18.18 -13.76
CA ALA A 40 -23.42 -17.75 -14.65
C ALA A 40 -22.18 -18.64 -14.50
N ASP A 41 -21.82 -19.36 -15.58
CA ASP A 41 -20.66 -20.27 -15.59
C ASP A 41 -19.32 -19.53 -15.57
N THR A 42 -19.24 -18.37 -16.24
CA THR A 42 -18.02 -17.55 -16.36
C THR A 42 -18.27 -16.09 -15.96
N VAL A 43 -17.54 -15.62 -14.95
CA VAL A 43 -17.72 -14.30 -14.32
C VAL A 43 -16.38 -13.60 -14.14
N TYR A 44 -16.30 -12.33 -14.54
CA TYR A 44 -15.15 -11.45 -14.30
C TYR A 44 -15.60 -10.24 -13.48
N GLN A 45 -14.91 -9.97 -12.38
CA GLN A 45 -15.22 -8.87 -11.46
C GLN A 45 -13.99 -8.00 -11.20
N LEU A 46 -14.17 -6.69 -11.30
CA LEU A 46 -13.20 -5.69 -10.86
C LEU A 46 -13.93 -4.64 -10.02
N LEU A 47 -13.73 -4.70 -8.72
CA LEU A 47 -14.55 -4.07 -7.69
C LEU A 47 -13.71 -3.19 -6.76
N ASN A 48 -14.31 -2.13 -6.23
CA ASN A 48 -13.78 -1.39 -5.09
C ASN A 48 -14.00 -2.16 -3.77
N GLY A 49 -13.40 -1.69 -2.66
CA GLY A 49 -13.50 -2.36 -1.35
C GLY A 49 -14.93 -2.51 -0.82
N TRP A 50 -15.80 -1.53 -1.07
CA TRP A 50 -17.19 -1.60 -0.64
C TRP A 50 -17.97 -2.70 -1.37
N GLU A 51 -17.84 -2.76 -2.69
CA GLU A 51 -18.48 -3.77 -3.54
C GLU A 51 -17.97 -5.17 -3.23
N LEU A 52 -16.66 -5.31 -2.99
CA LEU A 52 -16.05 -6.58 -2.60
C LEU A 52 -16.85 -7.21 -1.46
N ASN A 53 -17.02 -6.49 -0.34
CA ASN A 53 -17.74 -6.97 0.86
C ASN A 53 -19.15 -7.52 0.61
N HIS A 54 -19.82 -7.11 -0.47
CA HIS A 54 -21.20 -7.48 -0.76
C HIS A 54 -21.34 -8.54 -1.87
N HIS A 55 -20.29 -8.78 -2.67
CA HIS A 55 -20.46 -9.38 -4.00
C HIS A 55 -19.59 -10.62 -4.30
N PHE A 56 -18.90 -11.19 -3.29
CA PHE A 56 -18.07 -12.40 -3.44
C PHE A 56 -18.84 -13.70 -3.76
N ALA A 57 -20.09 -13.82 -3.30
CA ALA A 57 -20.81 -15.10 -3.31
C ALA A 57 -21.00 -15.70 -4.72
N LEU A 58 -21.07 -14.86 -5.75
CA LEU A 58 -21.23 -15.29 -7.14
C LEU A 58 -20.02 -16.09 -7.65
N LEU A 59 -18.80 -15.76 -7.20
CA LEU A 59 -17.56 -16.45 -7.62
C LEU A 59 -17.48 -17.88 -7.10
N ASN A 60 -18.09 -18.15 -5.94
CA ASN A 60 -18.15 -19.50 -5.38
C ASN A 60 -18.97 -20.43 -6.26
N ARG A 61 -20.00 -19.89 -6.93
CA ARG A 61 -20.89 -20.64 -7.82
C ARG A 61 -20.35 -20.74 -9.24
N ALA A 62 -19.73 -19.68 -9.76
CA ALA A 62 -19.17 -19.66 -11.10
C ALA A 62 -18.07 -20.72 -11.26
N LYS A 63 -18.10 -21.48 -12.35
CA LYS A 63 -17.06 -22.47 -12.65
C LYS A 63 -15.74 -21.80 -13.00
N ASN A 64 -15.80 -20.73 -13.80
CA ASN A 64 -14.66 -19.92 -14.20
C ASN A 64 -14.87 -18.48 -13.74
N GLY A 65 -14.58 -18.21 -12.47
CA GLY A 65 -14.72 -16.90 -11.84
C GLY A 65 -13.36 -16.26 -11.57
N LEU A 66 -13.26 -14.95 -11.75
CA LEU A 66 -12.04 -14.20 -11.41
C LEU A 66 -12.39 -12.83 -10.78
N LEU A 67 -11.71 -12.50 -9.68
CA LEU A 67 -11.92 -11.29 -8.89
C LEU A 67 -10.61 -10.60 -8.49
N ASN A 68 -10.64 -9.27 -8.41
CA ASN A 68 -9.50 -8.40 -8.13
C ASN A 68 -9.08 -8.25 -6.65
N ALA A 69 -9.33 -9.25 -5.80
CA ALA A 69 -8.83 -9.25 -4.42
C ALA A 69 -8.59 -10.69 -3.93
N TYR A 70 -7.52 -10.89 -3.16
CA TYR A 70 -7.35 -12.09 -2.34
C TYR A 70 -8.15 -11.99 -1.03
N PRO A 71 -8.50 -13.13 -0.40
CA PRO A 71 -9.17 -13.13 0.90
C PRO A 71 -8.35 -12.57 2.06
N ASN A 72 -7.02 -12.51 1.93
CA ASN A 72 -6.16 -11.83 2.89
C ASN A 72 -4.84 -11.48 2.19
N SER A 73 -4.37 -10.24 2.39
CA SER A 73 -3.16 -9.60 1.87
C SER A 73 -2.34 -8.91 2.98
N ASP A 74 -2.75 -9.04 4.25
CA ASP A 74 -2.18 -8.33 5.41
C ASP A 74 -0.69 -8.60 5.60
N ALA A 75 -0.21 -9.77 5.19
CA ALA A 75 1.20 -10.13 5.27
C ALA A 75 2.09 -9.20 4.41
N LEU A 76 1.50 -8.58 3.39
CA LEU A 76 2.15 -7.66 2.47
C LEU A 76 1.81 -6.21 2.84
N ALA A 77 0.52 -5.90 2.99
CA ALA A 77 0.04 -4.52 3.13
C ALA A 77 0.39 -3.88 4.47
N ARG A 78 0.42 -4.67 5.57
CA ARG A 78 0.79 -4.13 6.88
C ARG A 78 2.29 -4.18 7.11
N LYS A 79 2.91 -3.04 7.45
CA LYS A 79 4.37 -2.96 7.59
C LYS A 79 4.96 -3.88 8.65
N ASP A 80 4.27 -4.05 9.77
CA ASP A 80 4.73 -4.93 10.85
C ASP A 80 4.72 -6.41 10.41
N HIS A 81 3.71 -6.83 9.64
CA HIS A 81 3.65 -8.18 9.07
C HIS A 81 4.66 -8.36 7.95
N MET A 82 4.78 -7.39 7.04
CA MET A 82 5.75 -7.43 5.94
C MET A 82 7.18 -7.56 6.45
N ALA A 83 7.56 -6.82 7.50
CA ALA A 83 8.85 -6.98 8.17
C ALA A 83 9.04 -8.41 8.70
N SER A 84 8.03 -8.96 9.38
CA SER A 84 8.06 -10.34 9.88
C SER A 84 8.20 -11.38 8.75
N VAL A 85 7.54 -11.15 7.61
CA VAL A 85 7.68 -11.99 6.40
C VAL A 85 9.12 -12.01 5.94
N VAL A 86 9.75 -10.83 5.80
CA VAL A 86 11.15 -10.70 5.39
C VAL A 86 12.06 -11.43 6.37
N ASP A 87 11.93 -11.17 7.67
CA ASP A 87 12.80 -11.76 8.71
C ASP A 87 12.74 -13.28 8.75
N TYR A 88 11.52 -13.84 8.75
CA TYR A 88 11.32 -15.29 8.73
C TYR A 88 11.88 -15.91 7.45
N TRP A 89 11.73 -15.23 6.31
CA TRP A 89 12.22 -15.72 5.03
C TRP A 89 13.75 -15.74 4.97
N ILE A 90 14.41 -14.62 5.28
CA ILE A 90 15.87 -14.47 5.19
C ILE A 90 16.59 -15.34 6.24
N THR A 91 15.98 -15.59 7.40
CA THR A 91 16.51 -16.49 8.44
C THR A 91 16.75 -17.90 7.89
N LYS A 92 15.86 -18.38 7.01
CA LYS A 92 16.01 -19.70 6.36
C LYS A 92 16.66 -19.63 4.99
N ARG A 93 16.79 -18.43 4.41
CA ARG A 93 17.33 -18.18 3.07
C ARG A 93 18.26 -16.96 3.10
N PRO A 94 19.47 -17.10 3.66
CA PRO A 94 20.38 -15.97 3.84
C PRO A 94 20.89 -15.35 2.53
N GLU A 95 20.73 -16.05 1.40
CA GLU A 95 21.07 -15.60 0.04
C GLU A 95 19.89 -14.90 -0.68
N SER A 96 18.74 -14.76 0.00
CA SER A 96 17.56 -14.06 -0.50
C SER A 96 17.88 -12.62 -0.87
N VAL A 97 17.29 -12.10 -1.95
CA VAL A 97 17.44 -10.69 -2.34
C VAL A 97 16.92 -9.76 -1.24
N LEU A 98 15.92 -10.19 -0.46
CA LEU A 98 15.27 -9.37 0.57
C LEU A 98 16.22 -8.91 1.68
N LYS A 99 17.29 -9.69 1.98
CA LYS A 99 18.23 -9.39 3.07
C LYS A 99 18.97 -8.06 2.91
N GLY A 100 19.17 -7.60 1.68
CA GLY A 100 19.87 -6.35 1.37
C GLY A 100 18.97 -5.22 0.86
N HIS A 101 17.66 -5.45 0.81
CA HIS A 101 16.71 -4.53 0.15
C HIS A 101 15.49 -4.23 1.02
N SER A 102 15.47 -4.65 2.29
CA SER A 102 14.45 -4.26 3.27
C SER A 102 15.15 -3.53 4.42
N PRO A 103 14.76 -2.29 4.76
CA PRO A 103 15.29 -1.60 5.92
C PRO A 103 14.98 -2.38 7.21
N ALA A 104 15.90 -2.36 8.18
CA ALA A 104 15.66 -2.93 9.49
C ALA A 104 14.39 -2.32 10.10
N THR A 105 13.52 -3.16 10.66
CA THR A 105 12.19 -2.75 11.10
C THR A 105 11.84 -3.46 12.40
N VAL A 106 11.71 -2.70 13.48
CA VAL A 106 11.46 -3.21 14.84
C VAL A 106 10.06 -2.81 15.28
N LYS A 107 9.30 -3.77 15.82
CA LYS A 107 8.00 -3.52 16.45
C LYS A 107 8.21 -3.04 17.88
N LEU A 108 7.47 -2.02 18.28
CA LEU A 108 7.55 -1.43 19.61
C LEU A 108 6.16 -1.31 20.21
N SER A 109 6.02 -1.71 21.47
CA SER A 109 4.88 -1.37 22.32
C SER A 109 5.31 -0.22 23.22
N LEU A 110 4.85 1.00 22.95
CA LEU A 110 5.22 2.21 23.67
C LEU A 110 3.99 2.76 24.40
N ASP A 111 4.05 2.82 25.73
CA ASP A 111 2.97 3.37 26.57
C ASP A 111 3.23 4.84 26.94
N TYR A 112 4.37 5.12 27.60
CA TYR A 112 4.76 6.46 28.05
C TYR A 112 6.25 6.72 27.79
N SER A 113 6.63 8.00 27.69
CA SER A 113 8.02 8.40 27.43
C SER A 113 9.02 7.87 28.46
N GLU A 114 8.60 7.78 29.74
CA GLU A 114 9.44 7.29 30.83
C GLU A 114 9.81 5.81 30.73
N TYR A 115 9.09 5.01 29.93
CA TYR A 115 9.33 3.58 29.74
C TYR A 115 9.95 3.22 28.40
N VAL A 116 10.45 4.19 27.63
CA VAL A 116 11.03 3.92 26.30
C VAL A 116 12.20 2.96 26.37
N GLU A 117 13.11 3.11 27.35
CA GLU A 117 14.25 2.20 27.52
C GLU A 117 13.79 0.76 27.83
N ASP A 118 12.81 0.60 28.72
CA ASP A 118 12.24 -0.70 29.07
C ASP A 118 11.57 -1.35 27.86
N ALA A 119 10.84 -0.56 27.05
CA ALA A 119 10.20 -1.04 25.83
C ALA A 119 11.22 -1.47 24.75
N LEU A 120 12.30 -0.70 24.58
CA LEU A 120 13.40 -1.06 23.68
C LEU A 120 14.11 -2.34 24.12
N ALA A 121 14.34 -2.51 25.42
CA ALA A 121 14.95 -3.73 25.98
C ALA A 121 14.03 -4.95 25.93
N ALA A 122 12.71 -4.73 25.91
CA ALA A 122 11.69 -5.77 25.81
C ALA A 122 11.35 -6.18 24.36
N ALA A 123 11.83 -5.44 23.35
CA ALA A 123 11.59 -5.76 21.95
C ALA A 123 12.23 -7.10 21.56
N ASP A 124 11.57 -7.84 20.67
CA ASP A 124 12.08 -9.12 20.15
C ASP A 124 13.38 -8.96 19.32
N ASP A 125 13.62 -7.75 18.80
CA ASP A 125 14.80 -7.38 18.04
C ASP A 125 15.50 -6.16 18.66
N LEU A 126 16.75 -6.36 19.12
CA LEU A 126 17.57 -5.34 19.76
C LEU A 126 18.35 -4.46 18.76
N THR A 127 18.15 -4.63 17.46
CA THR A 127 18.82 -3.84 16.42
C THR A 127 18.61 -2.33 16.62
N LEU A 128 17.40 -1.92 16.97
CA LEU A 128 17.12 -0.51 17.26
C LEU A 128 17.87 -0.03 18.49
N LEU A 129 17.81 -0.76 19.61
CA LEU A 129 18.48 -0.39 20.86
C LEU A 129 19.99 -0.20 20.63
N TYR A 130 20.65 -1.19 20.02
CA TYR A 130 22.09 -1.08 19.72
C TYR A 130 22.41 0.06 18.76
N SER A 131 21.55 0.31 17.78
CA SER A 131 21.73 1.45 16.88
C SER A 131 21.66 2.79 17.62
N LEU A 132 20.75 2.95 18.58
CA LEU A 132 20.61 4.18 19.36
C LEU A 132 21.76 4.36 20.36
N GLU A 133 22.21 3.29 21.00
CA GLU A 133 23.39 3.31 21.88
C GLU A 133 24.66 3.70 21.09
N ASP A 134 24.88 3.09 19.93
CA ASP A 134 26.02 3.41 19.06
C ASP A 134 25.99 4.88 18.56
N ASN A 135 24.79 5.47 18.42
CA ASN A 135 24.62 6.85 17.99
C ASN A 135 25.08 7.88 19.02
N GLU A 136 25.15 7.54 20.30
CA GLU A 136 25.63 8.45 21.35
C GLU A 136 27.07 8.91 21.11
N ALA A 137 27.89 8.04 20.51
CA ALA A 137 29.28 8.32 20.19
C ALA A 137 29.48 9.06 18.85
N LYS A 138 28.40 9.31 18.09
CA LYS A 138 28.43 9.86 16.73
C LYS A 138 27.88 11.29 16.67
N ASP A 139 28.47 12.11 15.81
CA ASP A 139 27.87 13.38 15.42
C ASP A 139 26.55 13.16 14.67
N SER A 140 25.60 14.10 14.76
CA SER A 140 24.24 13.92 14.23
C SER A 140 24.17 13.55 12.74
N SER A 141 25.13 14.00 11.94
CA SER A 141 25.23 13.66 10.51
C SER A 141 25.76 12.25 10.23
N GLU A 142 26.38 11.60 11.21
CA GLU A 142 26.96 10.26 11.10
C GLU A 142 26.10 9.17 11.77
N ARG A 143 25.04 9.59 12.48
CA ARG A 143 24.10 8.68 13.15
C ARG A 143 23.28 7.86 12.17
N ASP A 144 22.90 6.67 12.63
CA ASP A 144 21.88 5.87 11.98
C ASP A 144 20.50 6.41 12.35
N TRP A 145 19.76 6.89 11.36
CA TRP A 145 18.46 7.51 11.57
C TRP A 145 17.33 6.49 11.45
N TRP A 146 16.26 6.72 12.20
CA TRP A 146 15.08 5.87 12.28
C TRP A 146 13.81 6.70 12.07
N ILE A 147 12.77 6.05 11.58
CA ILE A 147 11.45 6.62 11.39
C ILE A 147 10.42 5.80 12.18
N LEU A 148 9.75 6.47 13.12
CA LEU A 148 8.67 5.92 13.91
C LEU A 148 7.36 6.10 13.14
N LYS A 149 6.62 5.01 12.99
CA LYS A 149 5.33 4.97 12.31
C LYS A 149 4.32 4.30 13.24
N PRO A 150 3.15 4.91 13.50
CA PRO A 150 2.09 4.22 14.23
C PRO A 150 1.61 3.00 13.43
N ALA A 151 1.37 1.87 14.09
CA ALA A 151 1.05 0.62 13.39
C ALA A 151 -0.38 0.58 12.82
N MET A 152 -1.29 1.41 13.33
CA MET A 152 -2.73 1.39 13.03
C MET A 152 -3.21 2.61 12.24
N ILE A 153 -2.31 3.49 11.81
CA ILE A 153 -2.69 4.73 11.12
C ILE A 153 -1.97 4.81 9.78
N ASP A 154 -2.77 4.98 8.73
CA ASP A 154 -2.32 5.09 7.36
C ASP A 154 -2.03 6.53 6.94
N CYS A 155 -1.57 6.68 5.70
CA CYS A 155 -1.33 7.95 5.03
C CYS A 155 -0.20 8.82 5.60
N GLY A 156 0.50 8.40 6.63
CA GLY A 156 1.71 9.07 7.12
C GLY A 156 1.50 10.06 8.28
N HIS A 157 0.30 10.09 8.85
CA HIS A 157 0.04 10.81 10.09
C HIS A 157 0.87 10.24 11.25
N GLY A 158 1.29 11.10 12.17
CA GLY A 158 2.06 10.67 13.35
C GLY A 158 3.48 10.15 13.07
N ILE A 159 3.98 10.27 11.84
CA ILE A 159 5.35 9.86 11.50
C ILE A 159 6.36 10.81 12.15
N ARG A 160 7.38 10.24 12.79
CA ARG A 160 8.49 10.99 13.41
C ARG A 160 9.83 10.41 13.02
N ILE A 161 10.85 11.24 12.92
CA ILE A 161 12.23 10.82 12.62
C ILE A 161 13.07 11.06 13.88
N PHE A 162 13.93 10.10 14.22
CA PHE A 162 14.76 10.14 15.42
C PHE A 162 16.07 9.38 15.23
N SER A 163 17.04 9.66 16.09
CA SER A 163 18.38 9.08 16.11
C SER A 163 18.87 8.76 17.52
N THR A 164 18.20 9.24 18.57
CA THR A 164 18.54 8.97 19.98
C THR A 164 17.33 8.49 20.78
N ILE A 165 17.58 7.88 21.95
CA ILE A 165 16.54 7.50 22.90
C ILE A 165 15.76 8.75 23.37
N ASP A 166 16.45 9.83 23.68
CA ASP A 166 15.82 11.11 24.08
C ASP A 166 14.88 11.66 23.00
N GLU A 167 15.27 11.59 21.72
CA GLU A 167 14.42 12.02 20.60
C GLU A 167 13.18 11.12 20.47
N LEU A 168 13.33 9.80 20.68
CA LEU A 168 12.20 8.86 20.69
C LEU A 168 11.24 9.14 21.87
N ALA A 169 11.77 9.38 23.07
CA ALA A 169 10.98 9.72 24.25
C ALA A 169 10.25 11.06 24.07
N GLY A 170 10.94 12.09 23.58
CA GLY A 170 10.33 13.39 23.31
C GLY A 170 9.21 13.34 22.27
N ASN A 171 9.30 12.43 21.29
CA ASN A 171 8.21 12.20 20.33
C ASN A 171 6.93 11.66 20.99
N LEU A 172 7.02 10.95 22.11
CA LEU A 172 5.87 10.45 22.88
C LEU A 172 5.30 11.50 23.85
N GLU A 173 6.15 12.34 24.43
CA GLU A 173 5.72 13.44 25.32
C GLU A 173 4.88 14.48 24.58
N LEU A 174 5.34 14.87 23.39
CA LEU A 174 4.60 15.77 22.49
C LEU A 174 3.21 15.24 22.12
N ALA A 175 2.97 13.93 22.24
CA ALA A 175 1.68 13.32 22.02
C ALA A 175 0.82 13.27 23.31
N ALA A 176 1.43 13.24 24.50
CA ALA A 176 0.73 13.17 25.78
C ALA A 176 0.21 14.55 26.24
N ASP A 177 0.99 15.63 26.05
CA ASP A 177 0.64 16.99 26.49
C ASP A 177 -0.64 17.55 25.84
N ILE A 178 -1.08 16.96 24.72
CA ILE A 178 -2.31 17.36 24.02
C ILE A 178 -3.56 16.81 24.71
N SER A 179 -3.43 15.76 25.54
CA SER A 179 -4.56 15.15 26.25
C SER A 179 -4.94 15.84 27.56
N GLU A 180 -4.05 16.68 28.11
CA GLU A 180 -4.28 17.32 29.42
C GLU A 180 -4.85 18.75 29.33
N GLU A 181 -4.81 19.42 28.17
CA GLU A 181 -5.29 20.80 28.03
C GLU A 181 -6.79 20.92 27.68
N ASP A 182 -7.47 19.84 27.28
CA ASP A 182 -8.90 19.85 26.88
C ASP A 182 -9.89 19.45 28.00
N GLU A 183 -9.44 19.20 29.24
CA GLU A 183 -10.33 18.88 30.38
C GLU A 183 -10.80 20.10 31.20
N GLU A 184 -10.53 21.35 30.80
CA GLU A 184 -11.05 22.55 31.48
C GLU A 184 -11.89 23.46 30.58
N SER A 185 -13.06 22.99 30.13
CA SER A 185 -14.21 23.88 29.90
C SER A 185 -15.55 23.13 29.97
N GLU A 186 -16.04 22.88 31.19
CA GLU A 186 -17.48 22.75 31.41
C GLU A 186 -18.12 24.15 31.36
N GLU A 187 -18.67 24.59 30.22
CA GLU A 187 -19.78 25.56 30.21
C GLU A 187 -20.75 25.31 29.04
N ASP A 188 -22.00 25.04 29.42
CA ASP A 188 -23.26 25.02 28.67
C ASP A 188 -23.27 25.44 27.19
N ALA A 189 -23.67 24.51 26.30
CA ALA A 189 -24.23 24.85 25.00
C ALA A 189 -25.41 23.93 24.62
N GLU A 190 -26.54 24.58 24.36
CA GLU A 190 -27.85 24.03 24.03
C GLU A 190 -27.84 23.06 22.84
N THR A 191 -28.67 22.02 22.94
CA THR A 191 -29.03 21.12 21.83
C THR A 191 -29.68 21.87 20.66
N PRO A 192 -29.16 21.78 19.42
CA PRO A 192 -29.94 22.07 18.23
C PRO A 192 -30.38 20.74 17.60
N ASP A 193 -31.69 20.49 17.65
CA ASP A 193 -32.39 19.59 16.74
C ASP A 193 -31.99 19.89 15.29
N THR A 194 -31.38 18.94 14.59
CA THR A 194 -31.32 18.96 13.12
C THR A 194 -31.78 17.63 12.55
N LYS A 195 -32.84 17.76 11.74
CA LYS A 195 -33.55 16.70 11.04
C LYS A 195 -32.63 16.04 10.01
N PHE A 196 -32.70 14.72 9.92
CA PHE A 196 -32.31 13.98 8.73
C PHE A 196 -33.19 14.45 7.56
N GLU A 197 -32.62 15.22 6.64
CA GLU A 197 -33.11 15.30 5.26
C GLU A 197 -32.27 14.36 4.41
N SER A 198 -32.97 13.39 3.81
CA SER A 198 -32.43 12.49 2.79
C SER A 198 -32.25 13.28 1.50
N ASP A 199 -31.01 13.50 1.07
CA ASP A 199 -30.74 14.07 -0.26
C ASP A 199 -30.19 12.96 -1.18
N ASP A 200 -31.12 12.39 -1.96
CA ASP A 200 -30.83 11.61 -3.17
C ASP A 200 -30.29 12.58 -4.23
N SER A 201 -28.97 12.77 -4.29
CA SER A 201 -28.33 13.35 -5.48
C SER A 201 -27.13 12.51 -5.91
N ALA A 202 -27.35 11.76 -6.99
CA ALA A 202 -26.34 11.07 -7.75
C ALA A 202 -25.48 12.09 -8.53
N GLU A 203 -24.52 12.73 -7.86
CA GLU A 203 -23.33 13.27 -8.52
C GLU A 203 -22.17 12.29 -8.30
N GLY A 204 -21.53 11.88 -9.40
CA GLY A 204 -20.45 10.91 -9.39
C GLY A 204 -19.28 11.37 -8.54
N PHE A 205 -18.88 10.52 -7.59
CA PHE A 205 -17.68 10.67 -6.77
C PHE A 205 -16.46 10.88 -7.66
N LYS A 206 -15.74 11.99 -7.43
CA LYS A 206 -14.42 12.24 -8.00
C LYS A 206 -13.40 11.96 -6.89
N PRO A 207 -12.54 10.93 -7.01
CA PRO A 207 -11.47 10.74 -6.04
C PRO A 207 -10.55 11.98 -6.06
N SER A 208 -10.22 12.49 -4.89
CA SER A 208 -9.24 13.56 -4.68
C SER A 208 -8.16 13.08 -3.70
N LEU A 209 -6.96 13.66 -3.77
CA LEU A 209 -5.86 13.31 -2.84
C LEU A 209 -6.21 13.51 -1.35
N SER A 210 -7.17 14.36 -1.04
CA SER A 210 -7.69 14.62 0.32
C SER A 210 -8.72 13.60 0.82
N ALA A 211 -9.19 12.71 -0.06
CA ALA A 211 -10.10 11.62 0.28
C ALA A 211 -9.65 10.35 -0.47
N PRO A 212 -8.59 9.68 0.02
CA PRO A 212 -8.15 8.41 -0.54
C PRO A 212 -9.18 7.33 -0.21
N GLY A 213 -10.28 7.27 -0.96
CA GLY A 213 -11.30 6.22 -0.85
C GLY A 213 -11.66 5.85 0.60
N LEU A 214 -11.73 6.81 1.51
CA LEU A 214 -11.78 6.55 2.96
C LEU A 214 -13.05 5.78 3.37
N ASP A 215 -14.14 5.84 2.61
CA ASP A 215 -15.30 4.98 2.85
C ASP A 215 -15.01 3.47 2.61
N SER A 216 -14.00 3.15 1.78
CA SER A 216 -13.52 1.78 1.55
C SER A 216 -12.70 1.25 2.72
N LEU A 217 -11.89 2.12 3.33
CA LEU A 217 -11.04 1.76 4.47
C LEU A 217 -11.83 1.80 5.78
N ASP A 218 -12.77 2.75 5.96
CA ASP A 218 -13.70 2.76 7.10
C ASP A 218 -14.61 1.53 7.09
N ALA A 219 -15.02 1.03 5.93
CA ALA A 219 -15.73 -0.25 5.83
C ALA A 219 -14.84 -1.45 6.20
N LEU A 220 -13.55 -1.42 5.84
CA LEU A 220 -12.58 -2.47 6.16
C LEU A 220 -12.18 -2.45 7.65
N ILE A 221 -11.95 -1.26 8.22
CA ILE A 221 -11.66 -1.02 9.64
C ILE A 221 -12.90 -1.30 10.50
N THR A 222 -14.10 -1.00 10.03
CA THR A 222 -15.35 -1.37 10.72
C THR A 222 -15.61 -2.88 10.67
N ALA A 223 -15.11 -3.58 9.64
CA ALA A 223 -15.18 -5.03 9.53
C ALA A 223 -14.15 -5.75 10.42
N THR A 224 -12.90 -5.29 10.43
CA THR A 224 -11.82 -5.87 11.26
C THR A 224 -11.92 -5.44 12.74
N GLY A 225 -12.40 -4.22 13.02
CA GLY A 225 -12.62 -3.69 14.38
C GLY A 225 -13.75 -4.38 15.17
N LYS A 226 -14.70 -5.05 14.51
CA LYS A 226 -15.73 -5.86 15.20
C LYS A 226 -15.24 -7.24 15.64
N LEU A 227 -14.05 -7.67 15.21
CA LEU A 227 -13.53 -9.02 15.44
C LEU A 227 -12.49 -9.11 16.56
N SER A 228 -12.03 -7.98 17.10
CA SER A 228 -11.25 -7.94 18.33
C SER A 228 -12.03 -7.20 19.41
N VAL A 229 -12.21 -7.87 20.54
CA VAL A 229 -12.83 -7.36 21.78
C VAL A 229 -14.36 -7.35 21.79
N SER A 230 -14.93 -8.40 22.41
CA SER A 230 -16.14 -8.25 23.23
C SER A 230 -15.83 -7.27 24.36
N GLY A 231 -15.86 -5.98 24.07
CA GLY A 231 -15.52 -4.90 24.97
C GLY A 231 -15.56 -3.61 24.18
N THR A 232 -16.56 -2.82 24.50
CA THR A 232 -16.78 -1.46 24.02
C THR A 232 -15.47 -0.65 24.02
N ASN A 233 -14.96 -0.32 22.85
CA ASN A 233 -14.15 0.89 22.64
C ASN A 233 -14.52 1.46 21.27
N LYS A 234 -15.16 2.62 21.32
CA LYS A 234 -15.48 3.45 20.16
C LYS A 234 -14.16 3.97 19.59
N ILE A 235 -13.74 3.50 18.43
CA ILE A 235 -12.81 4.22 17.56
C ILE A 235 -13.67 5.05 16.60
N GLN A 236 -14.41 5.99 17.17
CA GLN A 236 -15.12 7.02 16.43
C GLN A 236 -14.71 8.32 17.09
N ASP A 237 -14.11 9.20 16.29
CA ASP A 237 -13.58 10.52 16.63
C ASP A 237 -12.12 10.54 17.12
N LEU A 238 -11.17 10.09 16.28
CA LEU A 238 -9.78 10.59 16.39
C LEU A 238 -9.75 12.00 15.79
N VAL A 239 -9.82 13.02 16.65
CA VAL A 239 -9.56 14.41 16.25
C VAL A 239 -8.06 14.53 15.97
N ILE A 240 -7.69 14.45 14.70
CA ILE A 240 -6.34 14.82 14.23
C ILE A 240 -6.31 16.35 14.23
N ASP A 241 -5.47 16.96 15.09
CA ASP A 241 -5.33 18.41 15.15
C ASP A 241 -4.75 18.99 13.84
N GLU A 242 -4.77 20.31 13.67
CA GLU A 242 -4.17 21.01 12.52
C GLU A 242 -2.65 20.76 12.36
N ASN A 243 -2.01 20.09 13.33
CA ASN A 243 -0.60 19.71 13.33
C ASN A 243 -0.35 18.20 13.10
N GLU A 244 -1.38 17.44 12.70
CA GLU A 244 -1.30 16.00 12.43
C GLU A 244 -0.79 15.15 13.62
N ARG A 245 -1.15 15.54 14.85
CA ARG A 245 -0.71 14.87 16.08
C ARG A 245 -1.76 13.88 16.59
N ILE A 246 -1.30 12.69 16.98
CA ILE A 246 -2.15 11.66 17.58
C ILE A 246 -1.62 11.34 18.97
N PRO A 247 -2.44 11.39 20.04
CA PRO A 247 -2.03 11.05 21.38
C PRO A 247 -1.48 9.62 21.48
N SER A 248 -0.31 9.47 22.10
CA SER A 248 0.34 8.16 22.35
C SER A 248 -0.55 7.25 23.22
N ALA A 249 -1.38 7.83 24.09
CA ALA A 249 -2.37 7.08 24.88
C ALA A 249 -3.39 6.30 24.01
N LEU A 250 -3.60 6.71 22.76
CA LEU A 250 -4.55 6.08 21.82
C LEU A 250 -3.88 5.06 20.89
N LEU A 251 -2.54 5.02 20.83
CA LEU A 251 -1.76 4.11 19.98
C LEU A 251 -0.59 3.54 20.78
N ARG A 252 -0.66 2.24 21.11
CA ARG A 252 0.43 1.55 21.83
C ARG A 252 1.42 0.85 20.91
N GLU A 253 0.98 0.51 19.70
CA GLU A 253 1.76 -0.28 18.75
C GLU A 253 2.39 0.62 17.68
N PHE A 254 3.70 0.56 17.59
CA PHE A 254 4.51 1.30 16.64
C PHE A 254 5.46 0.39 15.88
N VAL A 255 5.91 0.89 14.75
CA VAL A 255 7.00 0.32 13.98
C VAL A 255 8.10 1.37 13.85
N ALA A 256 9.30 1.04 14.33
CA ALA A 256 10.50 1.81 14.08
C ALA A 256 11.27 1.18 12.91
N GLN A 257 11.38 1.90 11.81
CA GLN A 257 12.08 1.45 10.61
C GLN A 257 13.34 2.29 10.40
N GLN A 258 14.42 1.68 9.94
CA GLN A 258 15.63 2.41 9.59
C GLN A 258 15.33 3.41 8.46
N TYR A 259 15.69 4.67 8.66
CA TYR A 259 15.48 5.75 7.71
C TYR A 259 16.63 5.81 6.70
N ILE A 260 16.30 5.63 5.42
CA ILE A 260 17.28 5.74 4.33
C ILE A 260 17.57 7.21 4.03
N VAL A 261 18.68 7.71 4.56
CA VAL A 261 19.11 9.11 4.39
C VAL A 261 19.61 9.40 2.98
N ASN A 262 20.47 8.53 2.44
CA ASN A 262 21.29 8.87 1.29
C ASN A 262 20.59 8.63 -0.07
N ILE A 263 19.52 9.37 -0.31
CA ILE A 263 18.75 9.35 -1.56
C ILE A 263 19.20 10.51 -2.44
N PRO A 264 19.65 10.26 -3.69
CA PRO A 264 20.01 11.32 -4.61
C PRO A 264 18.74 12.09 -4.99
N PRO A 265 18.64 13.40 -4.71
CA PRO A 265 17.44 14.17 -4.97
C PRO A 265 17.22 14.41 -6.46
N ILE A 266 15.95 14.49 -6.89
CA ILE A 266 15.56 14.94 -8.22
C ILE A 266 15.01 16.35 -8.09
N ASP A 267 15.61 17.32 -8.79
CA ASP A 267 15.31 18.75 -8.66
C ASP A 267 15.33 19.24 -7.21
N GLY A 268 16.29 18.74 -6.41
CA GLY A 268 16.40 19.09 -4.99
C GLY A 268 15.45 18.32 -4.07
N ARG A 269 14.53 17.50 -4.59
CA ARG A 269 13.46 16.86 -3.82
C ARG A 269 13.67 15.36 -3.62
N LYS A 270 13.25 14.85 -2.46
CA LYS A 270 13.26 13.40 -2.15
C LYS A 270 12.20 12.70 -3.01
N TRP A 271 12.42 11.44 -3.34
CA TRP A 271 11.49 10.68 -4.17
C TRP A 271 11.50 9.20 -3.85
N HIS A 272 10.44 8.51 -4.26
CA HIS A 272 10.38 7.06 -4.32
C HIS A 272 9.87 6.62 -5.70
N VAL A 273 10.11 5.36 -6.05
CA VAL A 273 9.55 4.74 -7.25
C VAL A 273 8.48 3.74 -6.86
N ARG A 274 7.33 3.84 -7.54
CA ARG A 274 6.21 2.92 -7.41
C ARG A 274 6.21 1.95 -8.58
N ALA A 275 6.34 0.67 -8.26
CA ALA A 275 6.21 -0.43 -9.21
C ALA A 275 4.83 -1.08 -9.06
N TYR A 276 4.12 -1.26 -10.18
CA TYR A 276 2.83 -1.94 -10.18
C TYR A 276 3.03 -3.44 -10.36
N VAL A 277 2.56 -4.22 -9.38
CA VAL A 277 2.79 -5.66 -9.29
C VAL A 277 1.45 -6.38 -9.29
N LEU A 278 1.18 -7.13 -10.35
CA LEU A 278 -0.01 -7.93 -10.49
C LEU A 278 0.27 -9.36 -10.02
N SER A 279 -0.46 -9.81 -9.02
CA SER A 279 -0.49 -11.20 -8.60
C SER A 279 -1.74 -11.87 -9.18
N VAL A 280 -1.60 -13.03 -9.80
CA VAL A 280 -2.74 -13.77 -10.39
C VAL A 280 -2.73 -15.22 -9.93
N GLY A 281 -3.91 -15.69 -9.52
CA GLY A 281 -4.15 -17.05 -9.11
C GLY A 281 -3.33 -17.46 -7.89
N ARG A 282 -2.84 -18.70 -7.90
CA ARG A 282 -1.97 -19.26 -6.87
C ARG A 282 -0.72 -19.84 -7.51
N LEU A 283 0.44 -19.19 -7.55
CA LEU A 283 0.71 -17.76 -7.35
C LEU A 283 1.60 -17.39 -8.55
N LYS A 284 1.11 -16.56 -9.45
CA LYS A 284 1.92 -15.93 -10.49
C LYS A 284 2.07 -14.46 -10.16
N VAL A 285 3.25 -13.90 -10.40
CA VAL A 285 3.53 -12.49 -10.13
C VAL A 285 4.12 -11.86 -11.37
N HIS A 286 3.55 -10.74 -11.76
CA HIS A 286 3.93 -9.94 -12.92
C HIS A 286 4.25 -8.52 -12.45
N VAL A 287 5.34 -7.95 -12.95
CA VAL A 287 5.70 -6.55 -12.69
C VAL A 287 5.49 -5.75 -13.97
N PHE A 288 4.74 -4.65 -13.87
CA PHE A 288 4.52 -3.74 -14.97
C PHE A 288 5.80 -2.95 -15.26
N ASN A 289 6.18 -2.87 -16.54
CA ASN A 289 7.46 -2.29 -16.94
C ASN A 289 7.54 -0.77 -16.76
N GLU A 290 6.42 -0.06 -16.82
CA GLU A 290 6.38 1.39 -16.55
C GLU A 290 6.24 1.62 -15.04
N MET A 291 7.17 2.39 -14.47
CA MET A 291 7.16 2.75 -13.05
C MET A 291 6.93 4.24 -12.87
N LEU A 292 6.29 4.62 -11.77
CA LEU A 292 5.99 6.00 -11.45
C LEU A 292 6.96 6.53 -10.39
N ALA A 293 7.67 7.61 -10.69
CA ALA A 293 8.47 8.33 -9.70
C ALA A 293 7.61 9.41 -9.03
N LEU A 294 7.58 9.38 -7.70
CA LEU A 294 6.77 10.24 -6.85
C LEU A 294 7.70 11.08 -5.97
N LEU A 295 7.75 12.39 -6.26
CA LEU A 295 8.62 13.36 -5.61
C LEU A 295 7.88 14.06 -4.46
N ALA A 296 8.60 14.38 -3.38
CA ALA A 296 8.09 15.27 -2.34
C ALA A 296 7.79 16.67 -2.92
N LEU A 297 7.00 17.46 -2.20
CA LEU A 297 6.68 18.84 -2.59
C LEU A 297 7.81 19.83 -2.27
N ASP A 298 8.53 19.58 -1.18
CA ASP A 298 9.58 20.45 -0.67
C ASP A 298 10.98 19.88 -0.95
N ASP A 299 11.96 20.78 -0.99
CA ASP A 299 13.38 20.42 -1.14
C ASP A 299 13.82 19.53 0.04
N TYR A 300 14.58 18.49 -0.30
CA TYR A 300 15.09 17.55 0.67
C TYR A 300 16.16 18.20 1.53
N GLU A 301 15.99 18.08 2.83
CA GLU A 301 17.03 18.31 3.80
C GLU A 301 17.23 17.07 4.66
N PRO A 302 18.47 16.79 5.07
CA PRO A 302 18.75 15.64 5.91
C PRO A 302 18.17 15.80 7.32
N PRO A 303 17.85 14.71 8.02
CA PRO A 303 17.17 14.75 9.32
C PRO A 303 17.86 15.59 10.39
N TRP A 304 19.20 15.61 10.44
CA TRP A 304 19.96 16.40 11.43
C TRP A 304 19.84 17.92 11.27
N LYS A 305 19.20 18.40 10.20
CA LYS A 305 18.83 19.82 10.05
C LYS A 305 17.44 20.14 10.60
N ASN A 306 16.73 19.14 11.15
CA ASN A 306 15.35 19.22 11.63
C ASN A 306 14.39 19.83 10.59
N PRO A 307 14.37 19.30 9.36
CA PRO A 307 13.50 19.84 8.33
C PRO A 307 12.04 19.47 8.57
N SER A 308 11.13 20.18 7.90
CA SER A 308 9.71 19.83 7.87
C SER A 308 9.52 18.39 7.38
N LEU A 309 8.58 17.65 7.97
CA LEU A 309 8.20 16.29 7.53
C LEU A 309 7.80 16.27 6.04
N LYS A 310 7.28 17.37 5.49
CA LYS A 310 6.92 17.52 4.07
C LYS A 310 8.10 17.34 3.10
N SER A 311 9.33 17.58 3.55
CA SER A 311 10.56 17.33 2.77
C SER A 311 10.98 15.85 2.75
N SER A 312 10.49 15.07 3.70
CA SER A 312 10.89 13.67 3.94
C SER A 312 9.82 12.66 3.56
N LEU A 313 8.55 13.10 3.50
CA LEU A 313 7.40 12.31 3.10
C LEU A 313 7.11 12.51 1.63
N THR A 314 7.21 11.43 0.87
CA THR A 314 6.91 11.36 -0.56
C THR A 314 5.52 10.80 -0.83
N ASN A 315 4.72 10.55 0.22
CA ASN A 315 3.37 10.03 0.09
C ASN A 315 2.42 11.14 -0.37
N THR A 316 1.59 10.80 -1.34
CA THR A 316 0.59 11.66 -1.98
C THR A 316 -0.62 11.94 -1.09
N ALA A 317 -0.91 11.09 -0.09
CA ALA A 317 -2.15 11.18 0.71
C ALA A 317 -2.24 12.41 1.63
N LEU A 318 -1.10 13.06 1.93
CA LEU A 318 -1.04 14.28 2.75
C LEU A 318 -0.77 15.53 1.91
N GLN A 319 -0.81 15.41 0.58
CA GLN A 319 -0.30 16.44 -0.33
C GLN A 319 -1.43 16.98 -1.20
N ASP A 320 -1.43 18.30 -1.40
CA ASP A 320 -2.42 18.98 -2.23
C ASP A 320 -2.26 18.58 -3.70
N GLU A 321 -3.35 18.17 -4.35
CA GLU A 321 -3.35 17.62 -5.72
C GLU A 321 -3.00 18.66 -6.78
N GLU A 322 -3.43 19.90 -6.58
CA GLU A 322 -3.09 21.00 -7.45
C GLU A 322 -1.60 21.34 -7.32
N GLU A 323 -1.06 21.30 -6.11
CA GLU A 323 0.37 21.50 -5.86
C GLU A 323 1.22 20.36 -6.45
N PHE A 324 0.80 19.11 -6.27
CA PHE A 324 1.51 17.93 -6.77
C PHE A 324 1.55 17.90 -8.31
N THR A 325 0.42 18.27 -8.93
CA THR A 325 0.31 18.37 -10.40
C THR A 325 1.12 19.55 -10.92
N SER A 326 1.03 20.73 -10.30
CA SER A 326 1.73 21.93 -10.75
C SER A 326 3.26 21.85 -10.59
N LYS A 327 3.76 21.12 -9.60
CA LYS A 327 5.19 20.85 -9.39
C LYS A 327 5.71 19.63 -10.18
N GLU A 328 4.88 19.02 -11.02
CA GLU A 328 5.21 17.82 -11.80
C GLU A 328 5.82 16.71 -10.93
N SER A 329 5.20 16.45 -9.77
CA SER A 329 5.72 15.49 -8.78
C SER A 329 5.44 14.03 -9.13
N MET A 330 4.66 13.77 -10.18
CA MET A 330 4.45 12.45 -10.80
C MET A 330 5.20 12.37 -12.11
N ARG A 331 6.24 11.53 -12.17
CA ARG A 331 7.11 11.44 -13.35
C ARG A 331 7.26 10.01 -13.84
N ASP A 332 7.54 9.91 -15.13
CA ASP A 332 7.99 8.67 -15.74
C ASP A 332 9.38 8.33 -15.22
N PHE A 333 9.50 7.22 -14.49
CA PHE A 333 10.78 6.74 -13.97
C PHE A 333 11.83 6.60 -15.08
N TRP A 334 11.42 6.15 -16.26
CA TRP A 334 12.34 5.92 -17.37
C TRP A 334 12.89 7.22 -17.99
N LYS A 335 12.22 8.35 -17.74
CA LYS A 335 12.63 9.69 -18.19
C LYS A 335 13.45 10.47 -17.16
N ILE A 336 13.73 9.89 -15.99
CA ILE A 336 14.69 10.47 -15.05
C ILE A 336 16.06 10.52 -15.74
N ASP A 337 16.82 11.59 -15.48
CA ASP A 337 18.14 11.82 -16.04
C ASP A 337 19.07 10.60 -15.85
N ASP A 338 19.73 10.19 -16.92
CA ASP A 338 20.68 9.07 -16.91
C ASP A 338 21.87 9.39 -16.00
N ASP A 339 22.24 10.67 -15.85
CA ASP A 339 23.38 11.12 -15.05
C ASP A 339 23.11 11.15 -13.53
N LEU A 340 21.87 10.86 -13.08
CA LEU A 340 21.52 10.82 -11.65
C LEU A 340 22.39 9.81 -10.87
N LEU A 341 22.67 8.66 -11.49
CA LEU A 341 23.47 7.57 -10.93
C LEU A 341 24.34 6.93 -12.02
N PRO A 342 25.48 6.30 -11.68
CA PRO A 342 26.38 5.75 -12.69
C PRO A 342 25.81 4.48 -13.36
N GLY A 343 26.12 4.32 -14.65
CA GLY A 343 25.81 3.11 -15.42
C GLY A 343 24.33 3.00 -15.78
N ASP A 344 23.87 1.78 -16.10
CA ASP A 344 22.47 1.51 -16.44
C ASP A 344 21.62 1.33 -15.18
N TRP A 345 21.62 2.36 -14.33
CA TRP A 345 21.04 2.30 -12.99
C TRP A 345 19.52 2.09 -13.04
N LYS A 346 18.81 2.67 -14.02
CA LYS A 346 17.35 2.53 -14.18
C LYS A 346 16.97 1.07 -14.43
N GLN A 347 17.67 0.41 -15.35
CA GLN A 347 17.44 -1.02 -15.61
C GLN A 347 17.82 -1.89 -14.41
N ASN A 348 18.89 -1.55 -13.70
CA ASN A 348 19.28 -2.27 -12.48
C ASN A 348 18.25 -2.14 -11.36
N VAL A 349 17.66 -0.95 -11.17
CA VAL A 349 16.58 -0.71 -10.21
C VAL A 349 15.32 -1.49 -10.61
N PHE A 350 14.94 -1.48 -11.89
CA PHE A 350 13.81 -2.28 -12.37
C PHE A 350 14.03 -3.78 -12.13
N ASN A 351 15.24 -4.29 -12.41
CA ASN A 351 15.59 -5.69 -12.16
C ASN A 351 15.51 -6.04 -10.66
N GLN A 352 15.97 -5.14 -9.78
CA GLN A 352 15.83 -5.29 -8.33
C GLN A 352 14.35 -5.33 -7.93
N ALA A 353 13.53 -4.39 -8.41
CA ALA A 353 12.09 -4.36 -8.14
C ALA A 353 11.43 -5.70 -8.56
N CYS A 354 11.72 -6.20 -9.77
CA CYS A 354 11.25 -7.51 -10.23
C CYS A 354 11.62 -8.67 -9.28
N GLN A 355 12.89 -8.73 -8.86
CA GLN A 355 13.38 -9.79 -7.98
C GLN A 355 12.75 -9.70 -6.59
N ILE A 356 12.71 -8.49 -6.01
CA ILE A 356 12.14 -8.22 -4.68
C ILE A 356 10.65 -8.52 -4.67
N SER A 357 9.88 -8.05 -5.66
CA SER A 357 8.43 -8.30 -5.75
C SER A 357 8.11 -9.79 -5.83
N GLY A 358 8.80 -10.52 -6.72
CA GLY A 358 8.59 -11.97 -6.84
C GLY A 358 9.00 -12.73 -5.57
N GLU A 359 10.10 -12.35 -4.95
CA GLU A 359 10.57 -13.02 -3.73
C GLU A 359 9.71 -12.69 -2.50
N LEU A 360 9.24 -11.45 -2.36
CA LEU A 360 8.38 -11.00 -1.26
C LEU A 360 7.02 -11.69 -1.28
N LEU A 361 6.34 -11.74 -2.44
CA LEU A 361 5.04 -12.41 -2.55
C LEU A 361 5.17 -13.93 -2.34
N ARG A 362 6.26 -14.54 -2.81
CA ARG A 362 6.59 -15.94 -2.48
C ARG A 362 6.79 -16.10 -0.98
N ALA A 363 7.57 -15.22 -0.35
CA ALA A 363 7.85 -15.28 1.08
C ALA A 363 6.54 -15.21 1.89
N ALA A 364 5.70 -14.21 1.64
CA ALA A 364 4.41 -14.03 2.31
C ALA A 364 3.55 -15.30 2.22
N ALA A 365 3.44 -15.89 1.03
CA ALA A 365 2.61 -17.09 0.81
C ALA A 365 3.13 -18.33 1.56
N HIS A 366 4.41 -18.36 1.91
CA HIS A 366 5.05 -19.48 2.60
C HIS A 366 5.22 -19.26 4.12
N THR A 367 5.40 -18.03 4.58
CA THR A 367 5.71 -17.72 5.99
C THR A 367 4.50 -17.27 6.79
N MET A 368 3.51 -16.66 6.14
CA MET A 368 2.29 -16.13 6.76
C MET A 368 1.07 -16.46 5.90
N ALA A 369 0.88 -17.75 5.59
CA ALA A 369 -0.20 -18.21 4.72
C ALA A 369 -1.62 -17.94 5.29
N ASP A 370 -1.73 -17.69 6.59
CA ASP A 370 -2.95 -17.22 7.26
C ASP A 370 -3.25 -15.73 6.99
N LYS A 371 -2.23 -14.95 6.59
CA LYS A 371 -2.29 -13.50 6.30
C LYS A 371 -1.96 -13.15 4.84
N PHE A 372 -1.67 -14.14 4.01
CA PHE A 372 -1.67 -13.99 2.55
C PHE A 372 -2.13 -15.30 1.93
N THR A 373 -3.37 -15.30 1.44
CA THR A 373 -4.03 -16.52 0.93
C THR A 373 -4.26 -16.42 -0.58
N PRO A 374 -3.27 -16.76 -1.42
CA PRO A 374 -3.45 -16.73 -2.86
C PRO A 374 -4.40 -17.84 -3.33
N LEU A 375 -5.43 -17.46 -4.06
CA LEU A 375 -6.45 -18.36 -4.62
C LEU A 375 -6.50 -18.27 -6.15
N ASP A 376 -6.82 -19.38 -6.80
CA ASP A 376 -6.83 -19.50 -8.27
C ASP A 376 -7.87 -18.58 -8.95
N LYS A 377 -8.97 -18.28 -8.25
CA LYS A 377 -10.05 -17.39 -8.71
C LYS A 377 -9.84 -15.92 -8.34
N CYS A 378 -8.65 -15.56 -7.88
CA CYS A 378 -8.32 -14.21 -7.44
C CYS A 378 -7.11 -13.68 -8.22
N PHE A 379 -7.08 -12.37 -8.40
CA PHE A 379 -5.89 -11.61 -8.74
C PHE A 379 -5.89 -10.36 -7.88
N GLU A 380 -4.74 -9.73 -7.73
CA GLU A 380 -4.66 -8.48 -6.98
C GLU A 380 -3.53 -7.63 -7.53
N LEU A 381 -3.78 -6.32 -7.60
CA LEU A 381 -2.81 -5.35 -8.07
C LEU A 381 -2.27 -4.58 -6.86
N PHE A 382 -0.97 -4.72 -6.63
CA PHE A 382 -0.24 -4.01 -5.60
C PHE A 382 0.58 -2.86 -6.20
N ALA A 383 0.76 -1.78 -5.45
CA ALA A 383 1.83 -0.83 -5.66
C ALA A 383 2.93 -1.07 -4.64
N ILE A 384 4.11 -1.49 -5.11
CA ILE A 384 5.27 -1.67 -4.25
C ILE A 384 6.18 -0.46 -4.41
N ASP A 385 6.42 0.22 -3.29
CA ASP A 385 7.17 1.46 -3.26
C ASP A 385 8.61 1.20 -2.83
N PHE A 386 9.55 1.79 -3.55
CA PHE A 386 10.98 1.65 -3.33
C PHE A 386 11.68 3.01 -3.20
N LEU A 387 12.58 3.13 -2.23
CA LEU A 387 13.55 4.23 -2.16
C LEU A 387 14.83 3.82 -2.88
N ILE A 388 15.40 4.70 -3.69
CA ILE A 388 16.65 4.43 -4.41
C ILE A 388 17.78 5.18 -3.73
N ASP A 389 18.78 4.46 -3.21
CA ASP A 389 19.94 5.10 -2.58
C ASP A 389 20.98 5.55 -3.62
N SER A 390 21.99 6.30 -3.16
CA SER A 390 23.05 6.81 -4.03
C SER A 390 23.98 5.74 -4.63
N LYS A 391 23.81 4.46 -4.23
CA LYS A 391 24.53 3.32 -4.82
C LYS A 391 23.67 2.60 -5.88
N GLY A 392 22.43 3.03 -6.09
CA GLY A 392 21.47 2.36 -6.97
C GLY A 392 20.79 1.15 -6.35
N THR A 393 20.79 1.04 -5.02
CA THR A 393 20.06 -0.02 -4.28
C THR A 393 18.59 0.39 -4.14
N ALA A 394 17.67 -0.51 -4.47
CA ALA A 394 16.23 -0.32 -4.30
C ALA A 394 15.77 -0.87 -2.93
N TRP A 395 15.43 0.02 -2.00
CA TRP A 395 14.97 -0.33 -0.67
C TRP A 395 13.43 -0.39 -0.62
N LEU A 396 12.88 -1.56 -0.30
CA LEU A 396 11.46 -1.79 -0.08
C LEU A 396 10.94 -0.88 1.03
N LEU A 397 10.00 0.00 0.71
CA LEU A 397 9.40 0.93 1.64
C LEU A 397 8.08 0.38 2.21
N GLU A 398 7.15 0.04 1.32
CA GLU A 398 5.83 -0.51 1.65
C GLU A 398 5.17 -1.16 0.43
N VAL A 399 4.12 -1.92 0.70
CA VAL A 399 3.23 -2.50 -0.31
C VAL A 399 1.85 -1.92 -0.05
N ASN A 400 1.29 -1.26 -1.06
CA ASN A 400 -0.05 -0.69 -1.01
C ASN A 400 -1.02 -1.59 -1.79
N GLU A 401 -2.07 -2.03 -1.11
CA GLU A 401 -3.25 -2.63 -1.74
C GLU A 401 -4.14 -1.52 -2.33
N THR A 402 -4.92 -1.87 -3.36
CA THR A 402 -5.80 -0.92 -4.06
C THR A 402 -5.12 0.42 -4.43
N PRO A 403 -4.03 0.41 -5.22
CA PRO A 403 -3.25 1.61 -5.46
C PRO A 403 -4.08 2.74 -6.09
N ALA A 404 -3.83 3.96 -5.63
CA ALA A 404 -4.42 5.15 -6.20
C ALA A 404 -3.96 5.37 -7.65
N PHE A 405 -4.89 5.79 -8.52
CA PHE A 405 -4.61 6.22 -9.88
C PHE A 405 -5.00 7.68 -10.05
N TYR A 406 -4.16 8.42 -10.77
CA TYR A 406 -4.35 9.83 -11.06
C TYR A 406 -4.82 9.98 -12.49
N GLU A 407 -5.82 10.82 -12.73
CA GLU A 407 -6.35 11.04 -14.08
C GLU A 407 -5.43 11.96 -14.91
N GLN A 408 -4.67 12.82 -14.23
CA GLN A 408 -3.90 13.89 -14.84
C GLN A 408 -2.48 13.46 -15.24
N GLY A 409 -1.95 14.15 -16.26
CA GLY A 409 -0.56 14.02 -16.69
C GLY A 409 -0.17 12.61 -17.11
N TYR A 410 1.10 12.27 -16.88
CA TYR A 410 1.66 10.98 -17.26
C TYR A 410 1.01 9.80 -16.51
N ALA A 411 0.61 10.02 -15.26
CA ALA A 411 0.03 8.98 -14.41
C ALA A 411 -1.29 8.44 -14.97
N GLY A 412 -2.14 9.30 -15.56
CA GLY A 412 -3.40 8.88 -16.18
C GLY A 412 -3.20 8.01 -17.42
N GLU A 413 -2.24 8.37 -18.28
CA GLU A 413 -1.91 7.55 -19.44
C GLU A 413 -1.28 6.21 -19.04
N LEU A 414 -0.42 6.22 -18.01
CA LEU A 414 0.16 5.00 -17.44
C LEU A 414 -0.93 4.09 -16.89
N ALA A 415 -1.90 4.63 -16.13
CA ALA A 415 -2.99 3.87 -15.54
C ALA A 415 -3.85 3.17 -16.61
N GLN A 416 -4.15 3.84 -17.74
CA GLN A 416 -4.83 3.20 -18.87
C GLN A 416 -4.01 2.02 -19.43
N ARG A 417 -2.71 2.22 -19.72
CA ARG A 417 -1.83 1.16 -20.24
C ARG A 417 -1.65 0.00 -19.26
N LEU A 418 -1.62 0.29 -17.95
CA LEU A 418 -1.59 -0.69 -16.89
C LEU A 418 -2.86 -1.54 -16.89
N MET A 419 -4.04 -0.92 -16.99
CA MET A 419 -5.32 -1.64 -17.08
C MET A 419 -5.40 -2.52 -18.33
N GLU A 420 -4.93 -2.06 -19.49
CA GLU A 420 -4.86 -2.91 -20.70
C GLU A 420 -4.04 -4.19 -20.44
N SER A 421 -2.90 -4.03 -19.77
CA SER A 421 -1.96 -5.13 -19.52
C SER A 421 -2.46 -6.08 -18.44
N LEU A 422 -3.09 -5.54 -17.39
CA LEU A 422 -3.77 -6.29 -16.35
C LEU A 422 -4.87 -7.16 -16.94
N ILE A 423 -5.78 -6.58 -17.74
CA ILE A 423 -6.86 -7.31 -18.38
C ILE A 423 -6.33 -8.42 -19.30
N CYS A 424 -5.24 -8.15 -20.03
CA CYS A 424 -4.64 -9.17 -20.88
C CYS A 424 -4.15 -10.38 -20.06
N VAL A 425 -3.42 -10.14 -18.95
CA VAL A 425 -2.87 -11.20 -18.11
C VAL A 425 -3.98 -11.96 -17.36
N THR A 426 -4.99 -11.26 -16.84
CA THR A 426 -6.10 -11.89 -16.11
C THR A 426 -6.99 -12.72 -17.04
N LEU A 427 -7.28 -12.25 -18.25
CA LEU A 427 -8.03 -13.04 -19.23
C LEU A 427 -7.20 -14.21 -19.80
N GLU A 428 -5.88 -14.09 -19.87
CA GLU A 428 -5.02 -15.22 -20.23
C GLU A 428 -5.08 -16.31 -19.16
N HIS A 429 -5.06 -15.94 -17.88
CA HIS A 429 -5.26 -16.88 -16.77
C HIS A 429 -6.60 -17.61 -16.85
N MET A 430 -7.67 -16.92 -17.26
CA MET A 430 -8.98 -17.55 -17.50
C MET A 430 -9.06 -18.38 -18.80
N GLY A 431 -8.01 -18.38 -19.63
CA GLY A 431 -7.98 -19.02 -20.95
C GLY A 431 -8.82 -18.33 -22.02
N MET A 432 -9.05 -17.02 -21.87
CA MET A 432 -9.96 -16.22 -22.71
C MET A 432 -9.30 -15.03 -23.42
N ALA A 433 -7.99 -14.82 -23.24
CA ALA A 433 -7.30 -13.73 -23.92
C ALA A 433 -7.16 -14.01 -25.43
N ASP A 434 -7.62 -13.08 -26.26
CA ASP A 434 -7.24 -13.01 -27.66
C ASP A 434 -5.80 -12.47 -27.82
N MET A 435 -4.89 -13.35 -28.24
CA MET A 435 -3.47 -13.05 -28.49
C MET A 435 -3.14 -12.93 -29.99
N GLU A 436 -4.13 -12.96 -30.88
CA GLU A 436 -3.92 -12.71 -32.32
C GLU A 436 -3.77 -11.22 -32.62
N SER A 437 -4.39 -10.36 -31.79
CA SER A 437 -4.28 -8.91 -31.86
C SER A 437 -2.90 -8.41 -31.43
N GLU A 438 -2.21 -7.67 -32.32
CA GLU A 438 -0.92 -7.05 -32.03
C GLU A 438 -0.99 -6.10 -30.82
N LYS A 439 -2.11 -5.37 -30.67
CA LYS A 439 -2.32 -4.47 -29.52
C LYS A 439 -2.32 -5.25 -28.19
N ASN A 440 -2.91 -6.45 -28.17
CA ASN A 440 -2.97 -7.28 -26.98
C ASN A 440 -1.61 -7.91 -26.66
N VAL A 441 -0.85 -8.31 -27.68
CA VAL A 441 0.54 -8.78 -27.53
C VAL A 441 1.43 -7.66 -26.94
N GLN A 442 1.28 -6.43 -27.43
CA GLN A 442 2.01 -5.28 -26.89
C GLN A 442 1.63 -4.98 -25.44
N ALA A 443 0.33 -5.01 -25.10
CA ALA A 443 -0.14 -4.83 -23.72
C ALA A 443 0.45 -5.90 -22.79
N LYS A 444 0.38 -7.18 -23.17
CA LYS A 444 1.01 -8.27 -22.41
C LYS A 444 2.52 -8.07 -22.24
N GLY A 445 3.20 -7.59 -23.28
CA GLY A 445 4.64 -7.34 -23.26
C GLY A 445 5.09 -6.31 -22.23
N ARG A 446 4.18 -5.48 -21.69
CA ARG A 446 4.45 -4.57 -20.59
C ARG A 446 4.47 -5.25 -19.21
N MET A 447 3.94 -6.47 -19.09
CA MET A 447 3.91 -7.25 -17.85
C MET A 447 5.00 -8.32 -17.87
N VAL A 448 6.03 -8.14 -17.05
CA VAL A 448 7.12 -9.10 -16.90
C VAL A 448 6.75 -10.13 -15.85
N GLU A 449 6.61 -11.40 -16.23
CA GLU A 449 6.42 -12.49 -15.26
C GLU A 449 7.72 -12.72 -14.47
N VAL A 450 7.67 -12.50 -13.15
CA VAL A 450 8.82 -12.63 -12.24
C VAL A 450 8.71 -13.87 -11.34
N LEU A 451 7.51 -14.45 -11.23
CA LEU A 451 7.25 -15.65 -10.46
C LEU A 451 6.12 -16.49 -11.09
N ASP A 452 6.34 -17.80 -11.19
CA ASP A 452 5.26 -18.80 -11.27
C ASP A 452 5.52 -19.88 -10.21
N ALA A 453 4.79 -19.79 -9.10
CA ALA A 453 4.83 -20.74 -7.98
C ALA A 453 3.60 -21.67 -7.98
N THR A 454 2.87 -21.79 -9.09
CA THR A 454 1.58 -22.50 -9.10
C THR A 454 1.68 -23.98 -8.76
N LYS A 455 2.86 -24.58 -9.01
CA LYS A 455 3.15 -25.97 -8.65
C LYS A 455 3.85 -26.13 -7.30
N GLU A 456 4.39 -25.05 -6.74
CA GLU A 456 5.18 -25.04 -5.51
C GLU A 456 4.29 -24.87 -4.27
N LEU A 457 3.22 -24.08 -4.40
CA LEU A 457 2.25 -23.88 -3.33
C LEU A 457 1.27 -25.05 -3.24
N ALA A 458 1.07 -25.55 -2.02
CA ALA A 458 0.07 -26.58 -1.75
C ALA A 458 -1.30 -26.14 -2.26
N ARG A 459 -2.07 -27.09 -2.81
CA ARG A 459 -3.44 -26.78 -3.25
C ARG A 459 -4.26 -26.42 -2.02
N SER A 460 -4.76 -25.18 -1.99
CA SER A 460 -5.77 -24.78 -1.01
C SER A 460 -7.02 -25.65 -1.20
N ASN A 461 -7.54 -26.18 -0.09
CA ASN A 461 -8.83 -26.87 -0.05
C ASN A 461 -10.00 -25.89 0.10
N ILE A 462 -9.74 -24.58 0.08
CA ILE A 462 -10.77 -23.54 0.14
C ILE A 462 -11.58 -23.59 -1.15
N THR A 463 -12.81 -24.09 -1.05
CA THR A 463 -13.78 -24.16 -2.15
C THR A 463 -14.70 -22.94 -2.20
N GLU A 464 -14.74 -22.16 -1.12
CA GLU A 464 -15.61 -21.00 -0.96
C GLU A 464 -14.82 -19.81 -0.42
N ILE A 465 -14.95 -18.67 -1.10
CA ILE A 465 -14.54 -17.35 -0.63
C ILE A 465 -15.72 -16.81 0.17
N LEU A 466 -15.65 -16.88 1.49
CA LEU A 466 -16.69 -16.37 2.38
C LEU A 466 -16.39 -14.92 2.74
N PRO A 467 -17.36 -13.99 2.66
CA PRO A 467 -17.22 -12.70 3.34
C PRO A 467 -17.31 -12.96 4.85
N GLY A 468 -16.18 -12.88 5.54
CA GLY A 468 -16.09 -13.16 6.97
C GLY A 468 -14.80 -13.87 7.40
N ALA A 469 -13.66 -13.33 6.98
CA ALA A 469 -12.33 -13.45 7.59
C ALA A 469 -11.36 -12.48 6.89
N LEU A 470 -11.86 -11.28 6.55
CA LEU A 470 -11.11 -10.13 6.07
C LEU A 470 -11.05 -9.15 7.24
#